data_AF-A0A9D4I6K2-F1
#
_entry.id   AF-A0A9D4I6K2-F1
#
_cell.length_a   1.000
_cell.length_b   1.000
_cell.length_c   1.000
_cell.angle_alpha   90.00
_cell.angle_beta   90.00
_cell.angle_gamma   90.00
#
_symmetry.space_group_name_H-M   'P 1'
#
loop_
_entity.id
_entity.type
_entity.pdbx_description
1 polymer ?
#
loop_
_entity_poly.entity_id
_entity_poly.type
_entity_poly.pdbx_seq_one_letter_code
_entity_poly.pdbx_strand_id
1 'polypeptide(L)'
;MISFFDCLLNLLNDPAHLNSFKPAIDARAYLKQLQQDTLPLSEKAVKSTLKKVFEDQKEEFRGRLIQFYTTTKETVSVSPLREGHDKPIWDVFVQPKLSHVTMEKDGTRNKTEHAVHSYNALFYQDKKLNSRVFVQGEPGMGKTTFLTKLALDWCDLVSEHNPDHKATFSDVDTLKEFRFFFQISLRDAANQREVIEMIKTQIIDMIYSGDKREETVKLLPQILERESCIITLDGLNEWVDCLNKCVIPLMTQCLTKCVSVITTRPWKMVDERIKNSEIKTLIEIEGILDAEGLANKILHSLQTNNVKTHTGFMTYVNERRLRHFLASPWRLTLLVNLWMNYEVSGSLCEIILLDILFKNANASKGYFRNGTSFQCLANTRFIKQQIGIFDALANAAFSLTFSSNKCIAFTERELLNYMTEVQLDFCLRSGVLTKRYSSTMTDQDAQFSFVH
;
A
#
# COMPACT_ATOMS: atom_id res chain seq x y z
N MET A 1 -30.40 7.75 18.25
CA MET A 1 -30.03 8.95 19.05
C MET A 1 -30.61 8.91 20.46
N ILE A 2 -31.90 8.58 20.66
CA ILE A 2 -32.53 8.57 22.00
C ILE A 2 -31.97 7.46 22.91
N SER A 3 -31.82 6.21 22.44
CA SER A 3 -31.38 5.09 23.29
C SER A 3 -29.92 5.14 23.77
N PHE A 4 -29.00 5.77 23.02
CA PHE A 4 -27.61 5.94 23.45
C PHE A 4 -27.46 7.07 24.47
N PHE A 5 -28.27 8.13 24.33
CA PHE A 5 -28.30 9.25 25.26
C PHE A 5 -28.96 8.89 26.59
N ASP A 6 -30.04 8.10 26.57
CA ASP A 6 -30.66 7.56 27.79
C ASP A 6 -29.71 6.61 28.52
N CYS A 7 -28.92 5.82 27.78
CA CYS A 7 -27.89 4.95 28.35
C CYS A 7 -26.75 5.77 28.99
N LEU A 8 -26.30 6.87 28.36
CA LEU A 8 -25.25 7.73 28.90
C LEU A 8 -25.72 8.54 30.13
N LEU A 9 -26.96 9.02 30.13
CA LEU A 9 -27.58 9.70 31.27
C LEU A 9 -27.79 8.74 32.45
N ASN A 10 -28.18 7.49 32.19
CA ASN A 10 -28.27 6.46 33.22
C ASN A 10 -26.89 6.05 33.76
N LEU A 11 -25.86 5.97 32.91
CA LEU A 11 -24.47 5.71 33.34
C LEU A 11 -23.88 6.84 34.20
N LEU A 12 -24.25 8.09 33.93
CA LEU A 12 -23.80 9.25 34.72
C LEU A 12 -24.47 9.34 36.10
N ASN A 13 -25.56 8.60 36.33
CA ASN A 13 -26.30 8.54 37.59
C ASN A 13 -25.91 7.32 38.46
N ASP A 14 -25.12 6.37 37.93
CA ASP A 14 -24.62 5.20 38.68
C ASP A 14 -23.15 5.39 39.12
N PRO A 15 -22.87 5.58 40.43
CA PRO A 15 -21.52 5.81 40.94
C PRO A 15 -20.53 4.66 40.66
N ALA A 16 -21.00 3.43 40.41
CA ALA A 16 -20.15 2.25 40.29
C ALA A 16 -19.53 2.08 38.89
N HIS A 17 -20.17 2.57 37.83
CA HIS A 17 -19.67 2.45 36.45
C HIS A 17 -18.79 3.63 35.97
N LEU A 18 -18.79 4.72 36.74
CA LEU A 18 -18.25 6.04 36.40
C LEU A 18 -16.71 6.17 36.50
N ASN A 19 -16.04 5.26 37.21
CA ASN A 19 -14.57 5.28 37.35
C ASN A 19 -13.83 4.72 36.12
N SER A 20 -14.54 4.23 35.09
CA SER A 20 -13.95 3.58 33.91
C SER A 20 -13.95 4.44 32.64
N PHE A 21 -14.51 5.66 32.69
CA PHE A 21 -14.74 6.55 31.54
C PHE A 21 -14.16 7.95 31.78
N LYS A 22 -12.88 8.17 31.46
CA LYS A 22 -12.20 9.47 31.61
C LYS A 22 -12.82 10.64 30.82
N PRO A 23 -13.37 10.46 29.59
CA PRO A 23 -14.10 11.54 28.92
C PRO A 23 -15.33 12.02 29.71
N ALA A 24 -15.95 11.14 30.51
CA ALA A 24 -17.03 11.51 31.42
C ALA A 24 -16.49 12.22 32.67
N ILE A 25 -15.25 11.96 33.09
CA ILE A 25 -14.59 12.62 34.23
C ILE A 25 -14.21 14.06 33.86
N ASP A 26 -13.66 14.32 32.67
CA ASP A 26 -13.36 15.69 32.21
C ASP A 26 -14.64 16.50 31.94
N ALA A 27 -15.65 15.87 31.32
CA ALA A 27 -16.97 16.47 31.20
C ALA A 27 -17.59 16.79 32.57
N ARG A 28 -17.39 15.94 33.59
CA ARG A 28 -17.90 16.14 34.96
C ARG A 28 -17.10 17.16 35.75
N ALA A 29 -15.78 17.25 35.58
CA ALA A 29 -14.94 18.29 36.18
C ALA A 29 -15.33 19.67 35.64
N TYR A 30 -15.56 19.77 34.33
CA TYR A 30 -16.02 20.99 33.67
C TYR A 30 -17.49 21.33 34.02
N LEU A 31 -18.38 20.33 34.08
CA LEU A 31 -19.76 20.52 34.54
C LEU A 31 -19.83 20.90 36.03
N LYS A 32 -18.92 20.39 36.88
CA LYS A 32 -18.80 20.81 38.28
C LYS A 32 -18.30 22.25 38.42
N GLN A 33 -17.38 22.66 37.54
CA GLN A 33 -16.92 24.04 37.44
C GLN A 33 -18.06 24.99 37.01
N LEU A 34 -18.92 24.54 36.09
CA LEU A 34 -20.11 25.28 35.64
C LEU A 34 -21.30 25.21 36.62
N GLN A 35 -21.39 24.19 37.49
CA GLN A 35 -22.41 24.07 38.53
C GLN A 35 -22.12 24.90 39.78
N GLN A 36 -20.86 25.32 39.98
CA GLN A 36 -20.52 26.30 41.02
C GLN A 36 -21.10 27.69 40.72
N ASP A 37 -21.41 27.96 39.44
CA ASP A 37 -22.19 29.11 39.01
C ASP A 37 -23.68 28.72 38.91
N THR A 38 -24.51 29.27 39.79
CA THR A 38 -25.94 28.95 39.94
C THR A 38 -26.75 29.17 38.67
N LEU A 39 -26.91 28.15 37.82
CA LEU A 39 -28.00 28.03 36.83
C LEU A 39 -28.19 26.56 36.40
N PRO A 40 -29.43 26.05 36.28
CA PRO A 40 -29.68 24.74 35.71
C PRO A 40 -29.26 24.74 34.22
N LEU A 41 -28.15 24.06 33.92
CA LEU A 41 -27.69 23.85 32.56
C LEU A 41 -28.76 23.09 31.78
N SER A 42 -29.35 23.75 30.77
CA SER A 42 -30.27 23.09 29.86
C SER A 42 -29.59 21.88 29.20
N GLU A 43 -30.34 20.81 28.97
CA GLU A 43 -29.87 19.61 28.25
C GLU A 43 -29.17 19.95 26.92
N LYS A 44 -29.61 21.05 26.28
CA LYS A 44 -29.02 21.62 25.07
C LYS A 44 -27.58 22.10 25.28
N ALA A 45 -27.27 22.73 26.41
CA ALA A 45 -25.93 23.21 26.75
C ALA A 45 -24.97 22.03 26.96
N VAL A 46 -25.39 21.00 27.70
CA VAL A 46 -24.58 19.78 27.93
C VAL A 46 -24.29 19.06 26.60
N LYS A 47 -25.30 18.90 25.73
CA LYS A 47 -25.13 18.32 24.39
C LYS A 47 -24.15 19.12 23.52
N SER A 48 -24.21 20.45 23.58
CA SER A 48 -23.29 21.32 22.85
C SER A 48 -21.85 21.16 23.32
N THR A 49 -21.64 21.11 24.64
CA THR A 49 -20.30 20.95 25.23
C THR A 49 -19.70 19.59 24.91
N LEU A 50 -20.46 18.50 25.06
CA LEU A 50 -19.99 17.16 24.71
C LEU A 50 -19.62 17.06 23.23
N LYS A 51 -20.44 17.63 22.34
CA LYS A 51 -20.14 17.68 20.91
C LYS A 51 -18.81 18.38 20.63
N LYS A 52 -18.54 19.49 21.33
CA LYS A 52 -17.28 20.22 21.22
C LYS A 52 -16.09 19.38 21.69
N VAL A 53 -16.19 18.72 22.85
CA VAL A 53 -15.11 17.85 23.37
C VAL A 53 -14.77 16.73 22.38
N PHE A 54 -15.78 16.06 21.81
CA PHE A 54 -15.54 15.03 20.80
C PHE A 54 -14.90 15.59 19.52
N GLU A 55 -15.27 16.82 19.12
CA GLU A 55 -14.66 17.49 17.98
C GLU A 55 -13.20 17.82 18.23
N ASP A 56 -12.88 18.35 19.41
CA ASP A 56 -11.52 18.71 19.81
C ASP A 56 -10.62 17.45 19.88
N GLN A 57 -11.13 16.33 20.41
CA GLN A 57 -10.42 15.05 20.43
C GLN A 57 -10.14 14.50 19.02
N LYS A 58 -11.10 14.65 18.09
CA LYS A 58 -10.91 14.25 16.69
C LYS A 58 -9.85 15.10 16.01
N GLU A 59 -9.84 16.41 16.25
CA GLU A 59 -8.81 17.29 15.67
C GLU A 59 -7.43 17.07 16.29
N GLU A 60 -7.33 16.79 17.60
CA GLU A 60 -6.07 16.35 18.21
C GLU A 60 -5.57 15.08 17.53
N PHE A 61 -6.42 14.07 17.37
CA PHE A 61 -6.04 12.82 16.72
C PHE A 61 -5.63 13.04 15.26
N ARG A 62 -6.38 13.85 14.51
CA ARG A 62 -6.06 14.20 13.13
C ARG A 62 -4.70 14.89 13.01
N GLY A 63 -4.41 15.87 13.87
CA GLY A 63 -3.11 16.55 13.90
C GLY A 63 -1.95 15.58 14.18
N ARG A 64 -2.15 14.65 15.11
CA ARG A 64 -1.16 13.60 15.40
C ARG A 64 -1.00 12.59 14.27
N LEU A 65 -2.08 12.27 13.57
CA LEU A 65 -2.06 11.39 12.41
C LEU A 65 -1.26 11.99 11.25
N ILE A 66 -1.44 13.30 10.99
CA ILE A 66 -0.64 14.05 10.01
C ILE A 66 0.84 14.01 10.41
N GLN A 67 1.15 14.34 11.68
CA GLN A 67 2.51 14.29 12.20
C GLN A 67 3.14 12.88 12.05
N PHE A 68 2.37 11.83 12.31
CA PHE A 68 2.81 10.45 12.13
C PHE A 68 3.23 10.18 10.68
N TYR A 69 2.42 10.57 9.69
CA TYR A 69 2.78 10.35 8.28
C TYR A 69 3.97 11.19 7.84
N THR A 70 3.99 12.47 8.17
CA THR A 70 5.10 13.35 7.79
C THR A 70 6.42 12.95 8.46
N THR A 71 6.37 12.32 9.64
CA THR A 71 7.61 11.87 10.32
C THR A 71 8.05 10.47 9.90
N THR A 72 7.11 9.55 9.65
CA THR A 72 7.44 8.11 9.47
C THR A 72 7.39 7.63 8.03
N LYS A 73 6.75 8.38 7.12
CA LYS A 73 6.51 7.96 5.73
C LYS A 73 7.10 8.91 4.69
N GLU A 74 7.71 10.01 5.11
CA GLU A 74 8.25 11.03 4.21
C GLU A 74 9.40 10.50 3.35
N THR A 75 10.12 9.47 3.79
CA THR A 75 11.29 8.96 3.08
C THR A 75 11.04 7.62 2.40
N VAL A 76 11.65 7.44 1.23
CA VAL A 76 11.69 6.18 0.49
C VAL A 76 13.12 5.77 0.19
N SER A 77 13.39 4.45 0.20
CA SER A 77 14.70 3.92 -0.14
C SER A 77 14.98 4.11 -1.64
N VAL A 78 16.07 4.81 -1.96
CA VAL A 78 16.54 4.98 -3.34
C VAL A 78 17.63 3.98 -3.72
N SER A 79 17.94 3.04 -2.81
CA SER A 79 18.90 1.97 -3.05
C SER A 79 18.39 0.64 -2.51
N PRO A 80 17.99 -0.32 -3.37
CA PRO A 80 17.72 -1.68 -2.92
C PRO A 80 18.99 -2.42 -2.46
N LEU A 81 20.17 -1.81 -2.63
CA LEU A 81 21.48 -2.42 -2.38
C LEU A 81 22.14 -1.93 -1.08
N ARG A 82 21.65 -0.83 -0.49
CA ARG A 82 22.26 -0.18 0.67
C ARG A 82 21.19 0.38 1.61
N GLU A 83 21.30 0.03 2.89
CA GLU A 83 20.48 0.66 3.95
C GLU A 83 20.95 2.10 4.21
N GLY A 84 20.05 2.95 4.72
CA GLY A 84 20.37 4.34 5.10
C GLY A 84 20.47 5.33 3.95
N HIS A 85 20.15 4.91 2.72
CA HIS A 85 19.98 5.81 1.56
C HIS A 85 18.50 6.10 1.32
N ASP A 86 17.82 6.55 2.37
CA ASP A 86 16.45 7.01 2.25
C ASP A 86 16.44 8.49 1.85
N LYS A 87 15.51 8.85 0.97
CA LYS A 87 15.34 10.21 0.49
C LYS A 87 13.90 10.65 0.65
N PRO A 88 13.65 11.94 0.86
CA PRO A 88 12.29 12.47 0.80
C PRO A 88 11.60 11.98 -0.48
N ILE A 89 10.40 11.45 -0.34
CA ILE A 89 9.64 10.86 -1.46
C ILE A 89 9.48 11.86 -2.59
N TRP A 90 9.35 13.15 -2.28
CA TRP A 90 9.18 14.26 -3.22
C TRP A 90 10.36 14.41 -4.18
N ASP A 91 11.57 14.15 -3.68
CA ASP A 91 12.81 14.26 -4.46
C ASP A 91 12.87 13.20 -5.56
N VAL A 92 12.24 12.04 -5.34
CA VAL A 92 12.35 10.86 -6.20
C VAL A 92 11.01 10.35 -6.74
N PHE A 93 9.89 10.97 -6.40
CA PHE A 93 8.59 10.55 -6.91
C PHE A 93 8.39 11.02 -8.35
N VAL A 94 7.85 10.14 -9.17
CA VAL A 94 7.36 10.42 -10.52
C VAL A 94 5.96 9.83 -10.63
N GLN A 95 5.07 10.54 -11.32
CA GLN A 95 3.69 10.13 -11.48
C GLN A 95 3.61 8.74 -12.16
N PRO A 96 2.88 7.79 -11.55
CA PRO A 96 2.65 6.49 -12.16
C PRO A 96 1.75 6.61 -13.40
N LYS A 97 1.94 5.72 -14.35
CA LYS A 97 1.00 5.52 -15.46
C LYS A 97 -0.16 4.67 -14.94
N LEU A 98 -1.33 5.28 -14.82
CA LEU A 98 -2.53 4.65 -14.31
C LEU A 98 -3.58 4.50 -15.42
N SER A 99 -4.27 3.36 -15.47
CA SER A 99 -5.39 3.12 -16.40
C SER A 99 -6.60 2.55 -15.65
N HIS A 100 -7.82 2.92 -16.06
CA HIS A 100 -9.00 2.21 -15.60
C HIS A 100 -9.08 0.85 -16.30
N VAL A 101 -9.49 -0.15 -15.54
CA VAL A 101 -9.77 -1.49 -16.07
C VAL A 101 -11.26 -1.74 -15.93
N THR A 102 -11.93 -1.91 -17.06
CA THR A 102 -13.32 -2.37 -17.13
C THR A 102 -13.34 -3.88 -17.34
N MET A 103 -14.22 -4.54 -16.62
CA MET A 103 -14.48 -5.97 -16.75
C MET A 103 -15.79 -6.15 -17.50
N GLU A 104 -15.75 -6.77 -18.67
CA GLU A 104 -16.95 -7.13 -19.42
C GLU A 104 -17.61 -8.40 -18.86
N LYS A 105 -18.84 -8.66 -19.30
CA LYS A 105 -19.67 -9.78 -18.80
C LYS A 105 -19.12 -11.15 -19.18
N ASP A 106 -18.38 -11.21 -20.27
CA ASP A 106 -17.63 -12.38 -20.74
C ASP A 106 -16.31 -12.58 -19.98
N GLY A 107 -15.95 -11.65 -19.09
CA GLY A 107 -14.69 -11.64 -18.34
C GLY A 107 -13.61 -10.75 -18.97
N THR A 108 -13.88 -10.15 -20.14
CA THR A 108 -12.86 -9.46 -20.93
C THR A 108 -12.39 -8.21 -20.21
N ARG A 109 -11.06 -8.06 -20.14
CA ARG A 109 -10.40 -6.92 -19.52
C ARG A 109 -10.08 -5.88 -20.57
N ASN A 110 -10.82 -4.78 -20.54
CA ASN A 110 -10.55 -3.62 -21.35
C ASN A 110 -9.93 -2.53 -20.50
N LYS A 111 -8.80 -1.99 -20.97
CA LYS A 111 -8.16 -0.84 -20.36
C LYS A 111 -8.61 0.40 -21.08
N THR A 112 -8.92 1.46 -20.34
CA THR A 112 -9.21 2.75 -20.98
C THR A 112 -7.95 3.31 -21.62
N GLU A 113 -8.08 3.88 -22.81
CA GLU A 113 -6.98 4.60 -23.47
C GLU A 113 -6.59 5.86 -22.70
N HIS A 114 -7.54 6.46 -21.98
CA HIS A 114 -7.28 7.61 -21.11
C HIS A 114 -6.62 7.16 -19.81
N ALA A 115 -5.43 7.70 -19.55
CA ALA A 115 -4.77 7.54 -18.26
C ALA A 115 -5.57 8.20 -17.14
N VAL A 116 -5.35 7.76 -15.90
CA VAL A 116 -5.94 8.40 -14.72
C VAL A 116 -4.99 9.49 -14.25
N HIS A 117 -5.47 10.74 -14.30
CA HIS A 117 -4.68 11.93 -13.96
C HIS A 117 -5.31 12.76 -12.84
N SER A 118 -6.29 12.21 -12.11
CA SER A 118 -7.03 12.97 -11.10
C SER A 118 -7.44 12.11 -9.90
N TYR A 119 -7.49 12.70 -8.71
CA TYR A 119 -8.05 12.05 -7.52
C TYR A 119 -9.54 11.81 -7.69
N ASN A 120 -10.25 12.70 -8.39
CA ASN A 120 -11.66 12.49 -8.72
C ASN A 120 -11.90 11.19 -9.48
N ALA A 121 -11.06 10.87 -10.47
CA ALA A 121 -11.17 9.63 -11.21
C ALA A 121 -10.88 8.39 -10.35
N LEU A 122 -10.15 8.53 -9.24
CA LEU A 122 -9.96 7.44 -8.27
C LEU A 122 -11.19 7.28 -7.36
N PHE A 123 -11.67 8.37 -6.77
CA PHE A 123 -12.63 8.30 -5.67
C PHE A 123 -14.08 8.51 -6.07
N TYR A 124 -14.37 8.99 -7.28
CA TYR A 124 -15.72 9.29 -7.72
C TYR A 124 -16.07 8.61 -9.04
N GLN A 125 -17.26 8.02 -9.09
CA GLN A 125 -17.90 7.54 -10.31
C GLN A 125 -19.33 8.08 -10.34
N ASP A 126 -19.72 8.74 -11.43
CA ASP A 126 -21.04 9.37 -11.59
C ASP A 126 -21.42 10.29 -10.40
N LYS A 127 -20.43 11.04 -9.88
CA LYS A 127 -20.56 11.93 -8.70
C LYS A 127 -20.91 11.21 -7.39
N LYS A 128 -20.75 9.88 -7.34
CA LYS A 128 -20.89 9.08 -6.12
C LYS A 128 -19.53 8.61 -5.65
N LEU A 129 -19.35 8.62 -4.33
CA LEU A 129 -18.14 8.13 -3.70
C LEU A 129 -17.95 6.64 -3.98
N ASN A 130 -16.81 6.28 -4.54
CA ASN A 130 -16.40 4.91 -4.79
C ASN A 130 -15.97 4.28 -3.48
N SER A 131 -16.87 3.57 -2.81
CA SER A 131 -16.55 2.94 -1.52
C SER A 131 -15.39 1.93 -1.60
N ARG A 132 -15.06 1.42 -2.80
CA ARG A 132 -14.04 0.38 -3.02
C ARG A 132 -13.27 0.57 -4.32
N VAL A 133 -12.02 1.01 -4.17
CA VAL A 133 -11.05 1.20 -5.25
C VAL A 133 -9.97 0.12 -5.15
N PHE A 134 -9.79 -0.65 -6.21
CA PHE A 134 -8.69 -1.59 -6.34
C PHE A 134 -7.58 -1.00 -7.19
N VAL A 135 -6.34 -1.09 -6.72
CA VAL A 135 -5.14 -0.64 -7.42
C VAL A 135 -4.25 -1.86 -7.65
N GLN A 136 -4.36 -2.46 -8.82
CA GLN A 136 -3.56 -3.61 -9.21
C GLN A 136 -2.28 -3.19 -9.94
N GLY A 137 -1.31 -4.09 -9.98
CA GLY A 137 -0.10 -3.91 -10.77
C GLY A 137 0.90 -5.00 -10.47
N GLU A 138 1.82 -5.24 -11.39
CA GLU A 138 2.86 -6.25 -11.23
C GLU A 138 3.82 -5.90 -10.07
N PRO A 139 4.63 -6.87 -9.61
CA PRO A 139 5.64 -6.64 -8.58
C PRO A 139 6.55 -5.45 -8.92
N GLY A 140 6.77 -4.59 -7.92
CA GLY A 140 7.67 -3.44 -8.04
C GLY A 140 7.19 -2.28 -8.92
N MET A 141 5.93 -2.27 -9.38
CA MET A 141 5.34 -1.13 -10.10
C MET A 141 5.10 0.12 -9.23
N GLY A 142 5.38 0.08 -7.93
CA GLY A 142 5.26 1.23 -7.03
C GLY A 142 3.90 1.39 -6.35
N LYS A 143 3.12 0.31 -6.19
CA LYS A 143 1.81 0.33 -5.50
C LYS A 143 1.87 0.93 -4.09
N THR A 144 2.79 0.42 -3.26
CA THR A 144 3.01 0.95 -1.89
C THR A 144 3.46 2.41 -1.93
N THR A 145 4.41 2.75 -2.81
CA THR A 145 4.89 4.13 -2.98
C THR A 145 3.77 5.08 -3.39
N PHE A 146 2.86 4.64 -4.25
CA PHE A 146 1.67 5.39 -4.65
C PHE A 146 0.74 5.66 -3.47
N LEU A 147 0.42 4.63 -2.65
CA LEU A 147 -0.42 4.84 -1.45
C LEU A 147 0.25 5.75 -0.41
N THR A 148 1.57 5.62 -0.23
CA THR A 148 2.32 6.50 0.67
C THR A 148 2.33 7.94 0.16
N LYS A 149 2.54 8.16 -1.14
CA LYS A 149 2.45 9.51 -1.72
C LYS A 149 1.04 10.07 -1.57
N LEU A 150 0.00 9.26 -1.75
CA LEU A 150 -1.39 9.66 -1.55
C LEU A 150 -1.68 10.11 -0.10
N ALA A 151 -1.14 9.40 0.89
CA ALA A 151 -1.25 9.79 2.31
C ALA A 151 -0.56 11.12 2.59
N LEU A 152 0.61 11.33 2.00
CA LEU A 152 1.39 12.54 2.16
C LEU A 152 0.79 13.74 1.40
N ASP A 153 0.23 13.52 0.21
CA ASP A 153 -0.57 14.52 -0.50
C ASP A 153 -1.74 14.98 0.36
N TRP A 154 -2.46 14.03 0.98
CA TRP A 154 -3.52 14.36 1.93
C TRP A 154 -2.99 15.22 3.09
N CYS A 155 -1.85 14.85 3.69
CA CYS A 155 -1.23 15.62 4.78
C CYS A 155 -0.93 17.06 4.36
N ASP A 156 -0.23 17.27 3.25
CA ASP A 156 0.16 18.60 2.77
C ASP A 156 -1.06 19.48 2.50
N LEU A 157 -2.13 18.90 1.96
CA LEU A 157 -3.35 19.63 1.61
C LEU A 157 -4.22 20.01 2.81
N VAL A 158 -4.23 19.20 3.87
CA VAL A 158 -5.04 19.47 5.06
C VAL A 158 -4.31 20.28 6.12
N SER A 159 -2.98 20.30 6.10
CA SER A 159 -2.14 21.02 7.08
C SER A 159 -1.41 22.24 6.50
N GLU A 160 -1.56 22.50 5.20
CA GLU A 160 -0.87 23.58 4.47
C GLU A 160 0.66 23.54 4.67
N HIS A 161 1.22 22.35 4.96
CA HIS A 161 2.57 22.20 5.52
C HIS A 161 3.68 22.58 4.55
N ASN A 162 3.47 22.46 3.24
CA ASN A 162 4.47 22.78 2.23
C ASN A 162 3.83 23.11 0.86
N PRO A 163 3.74 24.39 0.47
CA PRO A 163 3.21 24.78 -0.84
C PRO A 163 4.12 24.37 -2.02
N ASP A 164 5.40 24.06 -1.75
CA ASP A 164 6.38 23.68 -2.77
C ASP A 164 6.28 22.20 -3.19
N HIS A 165 5.58 21.37 -2.41
CA HIS A 165 5.36 19.97 -2.75
C HIS A 165 4.32 19.83 -3.86
N LYS A 166 4.72 19.22 -4.98
CA LYS A 166 3.78 18.88 -6.05
C LYS A 166 2.97 17.64 -5.65
N ALA A 167 1.65 17.81 -5.56
CA ALA A 167 0.71 16.71 -5.41
C ALA A 167 0.80 15.74 -6.60
N THR A 168 0.35 14.49 -6.41
CA THR A 168 0.33 13.48 -7.48
C THR A 168 -0.55 13.91 -8.65
N PHE A 169 -1.69 14.56 -8.35
CA PHE A 169 -2.60 15.12 -9.35
C PHE A 169 -2.91 16.58 -9.07
N SER A 170 -3.37 17.29 -10.09
CA SER A 170 -3.66 18.72 -10.01
C SER A 170 -4.98 19.04 -9.29
N ASP A 171 -5.93 18.09 -9.21
CA ASP A 171 -7.26 18.28 -8.62
C ASP A 171 -7.28 17.99 -7.11
N VAL A 172 -6.44 18.71 -6.38
CA VAL A 172 -6.15 18.49 -4.97
C VAL A 172 -7.36 18.64 -4.03
N ASP A 173 -8.40 19.38 -4.43
CA ASP A 173 -9.56 19.64 -3.58
C ASP A 173 -10.31 18.36 -3.21
N THR A 174 -10.29 17.35 -4.07
CA THR A 174 -10.90 16.03 -3.83
C THR A 174 -10.35 15.36 -2.57
N LEU A 175 -9.04 15.47 -2.33
CA LEU A 175 -8.41 14.87 -1.16
C LEU A 175 -8.75 15.60 0.14
N LYS A 176 -8.99 16.91 0.07
CA LYS A 176 -9.35 17.74 1.25
C LYS A 176 -10.73 17.38 1.82
N GLU A 177 -11.59 16.75 1.02
CA GLU A 177 -12.92 16.30 1.46
C GLU A 177 -12.83 15.17 2.50
N PHE A 178 -11.71 14.46 2.58
CA PHE A 178 -11.48 13.39 3.54
C PHE A 178 -10.86 13.93 4.83
N ARG A 179 -11.57 13.71 5.94
CA ARG A 179 -11.11 14.18 7.25
C ARG A 179 -10.00 13.31 7.83
N PHE A 180 -9.99 12.01 7.54
CA PHE A 180 -9.00 11.07 8.04
C PHE A 180 -8.43 10.18 6.93
N PHE A 181 -7.17 9.79 7.10
CA PHE A 181 -6.47 8.85 6.22
C PHE A 181 -5.82 7.74 7.04
N PHE A 182 -6.14 6.48 6.74
CA PHE A 182 -5.60 5.32 7.46
C PHE A 182 -4.89 4.38 6.48
N GLN A 183 -3.56 4.44 6.46
CA GLN A 183 -2.71 3.50 5.72
C GLN A 183 -2.38 2.26 6.55
N ILE A 184 -2.87 1.11 6.11
CA ILE A 184 -2.69 -0.20 6.73
C ILE A 184 -1.83 -1.09 5.82
N SER A 185 -0.75 -1.65 6.35
CA SER A 185 0.03 -2.71 5.73
C SER A 185 -0.64 -4.06 6.01
N LEU A 186 -1.18 -4.72 4.99
CA LEU A 186 -1.76 -6.05 5.16
C LEU A 186 -0.69 -7.11 5.43
N ARG A 187 0.55 -6.87 5.00
CA ARG A 187 1.69 -7.72 5.34
C ARG A 187 1.93 -7.78 6.85
N ASP A 188 1.79 -6.64 7.53
CA ASP A 188 2.03 -6.53 8.97
C ASP A 188 0.77 -6.78 9.80
N ALA A 189 -0.40 -6.88 9.15
CA ALA A 189 -1.70 -7.19 9.77
C ALA A 189 -1.99 -8.69 9.92
N ALA A 190 -0.97 -9.55 9.85
CA ALA A 190 -1.16 -11.01 9.79
C ALA A 190 -1.99 -11.52 10.98
N ASN A 191 -3.13 -12.16 10.67
CA ASN A 191 -4.18 -12.65 11.59
C ASN A 191 -5.17 -11.61 12.15
N GLN A 192 -5.04 -10.32 11.84
CA GLN A 192 -6.02 -9.30 12.22
C GLN A 192 -7.19 -9.29 11.24
N ARG A 193 -8.41 -9.10 11.75
CA ARG A 193 -9.65 -9.20 10.96
C ARG A 193 -10.55 -7.97 11.03
N GLU A 194 -10.28 -7.09 11.97
CA GLU A 194 -11.06 -5.88 12.15
C GLU A 194 -10.22 -4.67 11.77
N VAL A 195 -10.80 -3.80 10.94
CA VAL A 195 -10.13 -2.55 10.54
C VAL A 195 -9.74 -1.71 11.77
N ILE A 196 -10.57 -1.74 12.81
CA ILE A 196 -10.31 -1.08 14.10
C ILE A 196 -9.03 -1.63 14.75
N GLU A 197 -8.85 -2.95 14.75
CA GLU A 197 -7.66 -3.59 15.32
C GLU A 197 -6.39 -3.28 14.49
N MET A 198 -6.52 -3.26 13.16
CA MET A 198 -5.43 -2.90 12.25
C MET A 198 -4.98 -1.44 12.47
N ILE A 199 -5.94 -0.50 12.52
CA ILE A 199 -5.65 0.92 12.80
C ILE A 199 -5.06 1.07 14.19
N LYS A 200 -5.60 0.36 15.19
CA LYS A 200 -5.07 0.38 16.55
C LYS A 200 -3.60 0.00 16.57
N THR A 201 -3.26 -1.17 16.07
CA THR A 201 -1.92 -1.74 16.18
C THR A 201 -0.88 -1.06 15.29
N GLN A 202 -1.26 -0.60 14.10
CA GLN A 202 -0.30 -0.01 13.15
C GLN A 202 -0.20 1.51 13.24
N ILE A 203 -1.22 2.19 13.77
CA ILE A 203 -1.29 3.66 13.80
C ILE A 203 -1.43 4.16 15.23
N ILE A 204 -2.48 3.79 15.96
CA ILE A 204 -2.74 4.37 17.30
C ILE A 204 -1.63 4.01 18.28
N ASP A 205 -1.17 2.76 18.29
CA ASP A 205 -0.10 2.27 19.17
C ASP A 205 1.25 2.94 18.88
N MET A 206 1.42 3.49 17.66
CA MET A 206 2.61 4.24 17.26
C MET A 206 2.52 5.73 17.64
N ILE A 207 1.29 6.27 17.77
CA ILE A 207 1.03 7.68 18.08
C ILE A 207 0.90 7.90 19.59
N TYR A 208 0.24 6.99 20.30
CA TYR A 208 -0.14 7.17 21.69
C TYR A 208 0.23 5.96 22.56
N SER A 209 0.52 6.25 23.83
CA SER A 209 0.70 5.27 24.90
C SER A 209 -0.24 5.55 26.07
N GLY A 210 -0.56 4.54 26.88
CA GLY A 210 -1.35 4.69 28.11
C GLY A 210 -2.81 5.12 27.84
N ASP A 211 -3.37 5.96 28.71
CA ASP A 211 -4.81 6.31 28.67
C ASP A 211 -5.27 6.94 27.35
N LYS A 212 -4.45 7.80 26.74
CA LYS A 212 -4.79 8.44 25.45
C LYS A 212 -5.00 7.44 24.32
N ARG A 213 -4.27 6.32 24.37
CA ARG A 213 -4.43 5.22 23.41
C ARG A 213 -5.82 4.60 23.52
N GLU A 214 -6.23 4.24 24.73
CA GLU A 214 -7.55 3.61 24.97
C GLU A 214 -8.71 4.57 24.65
N GLU A 215 -8.57 5.85 24.96
CA GLU A 215 -9.54 6.89 24.58
C GLU A 215 -9.68 7.01 23.07
N THR A 216 -8.56 7.04 22.34
CA THR A 216 -8.56 7.14 20.86
C THR A 216 -9.14 5.88 20.22
N VAL A 217 -8.84 4.69 20.75
CA VAL A 217 -9.44 3.42 20.28
C VAL A 217 -10.97 3.45 20.44
N LYS A 218 -11.48 3.99 21.55
CA LYS A 218 -12.93 4.16 21.77
C LYS A 218 -13.57 5.20 20.85
N LEU A 219 -12.80 6.18 20.37
CA LEU A 219 -13.27 7.21 19.42
C LEU A 219 -13.37 6.67 17.98
N LEU A 220 -12.51 5.72 17.62
CA LEU A 220 -12.35 5.23 16.26
C LEU A 220 -13.65 4.73 15.58
N PRO A 221 -14.53 3.94 16.24
CA PRO A 221 -15.79 3.53 15.62
C PRO A 221 -16.66 4.73 15.18
N GLN A 222 -16.67 5.80 15.97
CA GLN A 222 -17.45 7.01 15.65
C GLN A 222 -16.82 7.79 14.50
N ILE A 223 -15.48 7.83 14.42
CA ILE A 223 -14.76 8.43 13.29
C ILE A 223 -15.13 7.69 12.01
N LEU A 224 -14.96 6.37 12.00
CA LEU A 224 -15.22 5.56 10.81
C LEU A 224 -16.70 5.65 10.38
N GLU A 225 -17.65 5.77 11.31
CA GLU A 225 -19.09 5.83 10.99
C GLU A 225 -19.53 7.19 10.45
N ARG A 226 -18.95 8.28 10.96
CA ARG A 226 -19.51 9.63 10.76
C ARG A 226 -18.68 10.54 9.89
N GLU A 227 -17.38 10.30 9.81
CA GLU A 227 -16.42 11.13 9.09
C GLU A 227 -16.09 10.55 7.72
N SER A 228 -15.66 11.41 6.81
CA SER A 228 -15.09 10.98 5.52
C SER A 228 -13.68 10.45 5.75
N CYS A 229 -13.45 9.18 5.43
CA CYS A 229 -12.15 8.53 5.65
C CYS A 229 -11.64 7.84 4.38
N ILE A 230 -10.34 7.94 4.12
CA ILE A 230 -9.65 7.03 3.20
C ILE A 230 -9.00 5.94 4.05
N ILE A 231 -9.25 4.68 3.72
CA ILE A 231 -8.63 3.52 4.35
C ILE A 231 -7.87 2.76 3.27
N THR A 232 -6.55 2.78 3.28
CA THR A 232 -5.76 2.05 2.29
C THR A 232 -5.28 0.73 2.86
N LEU A 233 -5.55 -0.36 2.17
CA LEU A 233 -5.11 -1.71 2.52
C LEU A 233 -4.00 -2.13 1.54
N ASP A 234 -2.76 -2.03 1.99
CA ASP A 234 -1.58 -2.25 1.14
C ASP A 234 -1.14 -3.72 1.15
N GLY A 235 -1.10 -4.35 -0.03
CA GLY A 235 -0.50 -5.67 -0.22
C GLY A 235 -1.47 -6.83 0.05
N LEU A 236 -2.64 -6.85 -0.57
CA LEU A 236 -3.62 -7.94 -0.45
C LEU A 236 -3.02 -9.34 -0.74
N ASN A 237 -2.09 -9.41 -1.69
CA ASN A 237 -1.36 -10.63 -2.04
C ASN A 237 -0.36 -11.09 -0.97
N GLU A 238 -0.10 -10.28 0.05
CA GLU A 238 0.81 -10.56 1.16
C GLU A 238 0.05 -10.90 2.44
N TRP A 239 -1.28 -10.73 2.43
CA TRP A 239 -2.13 -11.10 3.56
C TRP A 239 -2.31 -12.62 3.61
N VAL A 240 -1.92 -13.21 4.74
CA VAL A 240 -2.06 -14.64 5.00
C VAL A 240 -3.19 -14.82 6.01
N ASP A 241 -4.37 -15.25 5.55
CA ASP A 241 -5.43 -15.73 6.45
C ASP A 241 -5.20 -17.21 6.76
N CYS A 242 -5.01 -17.53 8.03
CA CYS A 242 -4.83 -18.90 8.50
C CYS A 242 -6.08 -19.79 8.36
N LEU A 243 -7.23 -19.23 7.94
CA LEU A 243 -8.52 -19.93 7.91
C LEU A 243 -9.28 -19.85 6.56
N ASN A 244 -8.61 -19.50 5.45
CA ASN A 244 -9.20 -19.47 4.09
C ASN A 244 -10.50 -18.65 3.96
N LYS A 245 -10.65 -17.55 4.72
CA LYS A 245 -11.78 -16.63 4.60
C LYS A 245 -11.39 -15.41 3.78
N CYS A 246 -12.25 -15.07 2.84
CA CYS A 246 -12.05 -13.98 1.90
C CYS A 246 -11.89 -12.62 2.61
N VAL A 247 -11.22 -11.68 1.95
CA VAL A 247 -11.02 -10.29 2.40
C VAL A 247 -12.32 -9.48 2.35
N ILE A 248 -13.35 -9.98 1.64
CA ILE A 248 -14.66 -9.32 1.46
C ILE A 248 -15.31 -8.83 2.77
N PRO A 249 -15.36 -9.61 3.87
CA PRO A 249 -15.77 -9.13 5.19
C PRO A 249 -15.12 -7.82 5.66
N LEU A 250 -13.80 -7.63 5.49
CA LEU A 250 -13.10 -6.37 5.81
C LEU A 250 -13.63 -5.21 4.94
N MET A 251 -13.93 -5.50 3.67
CA MET A 251 -14.48 -4.53 2.70
C MET A 251 -15.95 -4.15 2.99
N THR A 252 -16.69 -4.98 3.70
CA THR A 252 -18.09 -4.71 4.10
C THR A 252 -18.22 -3.92 5.40
N GLN A 253 -17.16 -3.86 6.22
CA GLN A 253 -17.13 -3.04 7.43
C GLN A 253 -16.87 -1.55 7.15
N CYS A 254 -16.43 -1.20 5.93
CA CYS A 254 -16.19 0.17 5.56
C CYS A 254 -17.53 0.91 5.35
N LEU A 255 -17.72 1.97 6.13
CA LEU A 255 -18.98 2.68 6.31
C LEU A 255 -19.30 3.57 5.11
N THR A 256 -20.52 4.09 5.03
CA THR A 256 -21.06 4.79 3.84
C THR A 256 -20.29 6.03 3.40
N LYS A 257 -19.44 6.59 4.27
CA LYS A 257 -18.59 7.77 4.00
C LYS A 257 -17.10 7.44 3.83
N CYS A 258 -16.74 6.17 3.91
CA CYS A 258 -15.36 5.72 3.80
C CYS A 258 -15.07 5.20 2.39
N VAL A 259 -13.85 5.42 1.92
CA VAL A 259 -13.31 4.79 0.72
C VAL A 259 -12.21 3.83 1.12
N SER A 260 -12.32 2.58 0.67
CA SER A 260 -11.24 1.61 0.74
C SER A 260 -10.40 1.66 -0.54
N VAL A 261 -9.08 1.84 -0.42
CA VAL A 261 -8.13 1.70 -1.54
C VAL A 261 -7.26 0.48 -1.30
N ILE A 262 -7.38 -0.54 -2.14
CA ILE A 262 -6.76 -1.85 -1.90
C ILE A 262 -5.71 -2.10 -2.97
N THR A 263 -4.45 -2.28 -2.58
CA THR A 263 -3.42 -2.67 -3.55
C THR A 263 -3.26 -4.18 -3.60
N THR A 264 -3.01 -4.69 -4.80
CA THR A 264 -2.88 -6.14 -5.01
C THR A 264 -2.10 -6.46 -6.28
N ARG A 265 -1.73 -7.73 -6.45
CA ARG A 265 -1.29 -8.27 -7.75
C ARG A 265 -2.52 -8.75 -8.52
N PRO A 266 -2.53 -8.66 -9.87
CA PRO A 266 -3.67 -9.06 -10.68
C PRO A 266 -4.18 -10.48 -10.37
N TRP A 267 -3.26 -11.41 -10.10
CA TRP A 267 -3.62 -12.80 -9.84
C TRP A 267 -4.39 -13.03 -8.55
N LYS A 268 -4.06 -12.29 -7.50
CA LYS A 268 -4.68 -12.47 -6.19
C LYS A 268 -6.17 -12.11 -6.21
N MET A 269 -6.59 -11.21 -7.10
CA MET A 269 -8.00 -10.87 -7.29
C MET A 269 -8.84 -12.07 -7.72
N VAL A 270 -8.26 -12.95 -8.53
CA VAL A 270 -8.93 -14.15 -9.04
C VAL A 270 -8.90 -15.27 -8.02
N ASP A 271 -7.74 -15.48 -7.38
CA ASP A 271 -7.61 -16.48 -6.32
C ASP A 271 -8.59 -16.21 -5.17
N GLU A 272 -8.80 -14.94 -4.81
CA GLU A 272 -9.78 -14.51 -3.81
C GLU A 272 -11.23 -14.48 -4.34
N ARG A 273 -11.43 -14.77 -5.64
CA ARG A 273 -12.73 -14.78 -6.34
C ARG A 273 -13.53 -13.50 -6.12
N ILE A 274 -12.84 -12.36 -6.14
CA ILE A 274 -13.46 -11.05 -5.94
C ILE A 274 -14.40 -10.78 -7.10
N LYS A 275 -15.69 -10.58 -6.79
CA LYS A 275 -16.71 -10.41 -7.83
C LYS A 275 -16.65 -9.01 -8.42
N ASN A 276 -16.92 -8.88 -9.71
CA ASN A 276 -17.02 -7.56 -10.37
C ASN A 276 -18.03 -6.63 -9.68
N SER A 277 -19.10 -7.16 -9.07
CA SER A 277 -20.06 -6.35 -8.30
C SER A 277 -19.48 -5.73 -7.02
N GLU A 278 -18.37 -6.27 -6.52
CA GLU A 278 -17.68 -5.81 -5.31
C GLU A 278 -16.62 -4.75 -5.62
N ILE A 279 -16.19 -4.67 -6.89
CA ILE A 279 -15.24 -3.70 -7.40
C ILE A 279 -16.02 -2.51 -7.95
N LYS A 280 -15.88 -1.32 -7.35
CA LYS A 280 -16.45 -0.09 -7.91
C LYS A 280 -15.51 0.55 -8.91
N THR A 281 -14.23 0.57 -8.57
CA THR A 281 -13.18 1.10 -9.44
C THR A 281 -12.01 0.15 -9.43
N LEU A 282 -11.51 -0.20 -10.62
CA LEU A 282 -10.27 -0.95 -10.79
C LEU A 282 -9.29 -0.09 -11.58
N ILE A 283 -8.13 0.14 -10.98
CA ILE A 283 -7.02 0.90 -11.52
C ILE A 283 -5.84 -0.04 -11.67
N GLU A 284 -5.13 0.06 -12.78
CA GLU A 284 -3.87 -0.63 -12.99
C GLU A 284 -2.70 0.35 -13.05
N ILE A 285 -1.66 0.06 -12.27
CA ILE A 285 -0.35 0.72 -12.38
C ILE A 285 0.46 -0.04 -13.43
N GLU A 286 0.65 0.58 -14.58
CA GLU A 286 1.35 0.00 -15.73
C GLU A 286 2.86 0.28 -15.72
N GLY A 287 3.29 1.24 -14.91
CA GLY A 287 4.66 1.73 -14.86
C GLY A 287 4.70 3.20 -14.46
N ILE A 288 5.67 3.92 -14.99
CA ILE A 288 5.93 5.34 -14.72
C ILE A 288 5.81 6.16 -16.00
N LEU A 289 5.30 7.40 -15.90
CA LEU A 289 5.14 8.28 -17.06
C LEU A 289 6.49 8.87 -17.53
N ASP A 290 7.39 9.16 -16.60
CA ASP A 290 8.69 9.79 -16.87
C ASP A 290 9.85 8.97 -16.28
N ALA A 291 10.20 7.88 -16.97
CA ALA A 291 11.26 6.97 -16.52
C ALA A 291 12.65 7.62 -16.51
N GLU A 292 12.93 8.51 -17.46
CA GLU A 292 14.20 9.24 -17.54
C GLU A 292 14.31 10.28 -16.42
N GLY A 293 13.23 11.03 -16.15
CA GLY A 293 13.17 11.93 -15.01
C GLY A 293 13.34 11.21 -13.68
N LEU A 294 12.76 10.02 -13.52
CA LEU A 294 13.00 9.19 -12.34
C LEU A 294 14.46 8.76 -12.24
N ALA A 295 15.08 8.33 -13.35
CA ALA A 295 16.49 7.96 -13.38
C ALA A 295 17.38 9.13 -12.96
N ASN A 296 17.11 10.32 -13.49
CA ASN A 296 17.85 11.54 -13.17
C ASN A 296 17.71 11.90 -11.68
N LYS A 297 16.50 11.84 -11.12
CA LYS A 297 16.24 12.08 -9.70
C LYS A 297 17.02 11.11 -8.81
N ILE A 298 16.92 9.80 -9.08
CA ILE A 298 17.64 8.77 -8.32
C ILE A 298 19.15 8.98 -8.44
N LEU A 299 19.65 9.27 -9.65
CA LEU A 299 21.05 9.52 -9.89
C LEU A 299 21.56 10.71 -9.08
N HIS A 300 20.86 11.85 -9.13
CA HIS A 300 21.17 13.02 -8.33
C HIS A 300 21.15 12.72 -6.82
N SER A 301 20.18 11.91 -6.36
CA SER A 301 20.10 11.49 -4.96
C SER A 301 21.26 10.61 -4.50
N LEU A 302 21.87 9.82 -5.39
CA LEU A 302 22.97 8.91 -5.11
C LEU A 302 24.36 9.53 -5.34
N GLN A 303 24.45 10.61 -6.12
CA GLN A 303 25.71 11.27 -6.41
C GLN A 303 26.27 12.01 -5.20
N THR A 304 27.55 11.79 -4.92
CA THR A 304 28.33 12.62 -4.00
C THR A 304 29.34 13.52 -4.73
N ASN A 305 29.82 13.14 -5.93
CA ASN A 305 30.97 13.78 -6.60
C ASN A 305 30.80 14.04 -8.13
N ASN A 306 29.58 14.16 -8.69
CA ASN A 306 29.30 14.57 -10.09
C ASN A 306 30.00 13.83 -11.27
N VAL A 307 30.59 12.65 -11.07
CA VAL A 307 31.34 11.95 -12.15
C VAL A 307 30.43 11.28 -13.19
N LYS A 308 29.27 10.76 -12.77
CA LYS A 308 28.39 9.93 -13.61
C LYS A 308 27.14 10.70 -14.00
N THR A 309 26.96 11.08 -15.26
CA THR A 309 25.85 11.95 -15.71
C THR A 309 24.60 11.18 -16.17
N HIS A 310 23.43 11.83 -16.16
CA HIS A 310 22.21 11.26 -16.72
C HIS A 310 22.39 10.82 -18.19
N THR A 311 23.07 11.65 -18.99
CA THR A 311 23.40 11.33 -20.39
C THR A 311 24.28 10.09 -20.49
N GLY A 312 25.27 9.94 -19.59
CA GLY A 312 26.10 8.74 -19.50
C GLY A 312 25.29 7.49 -19.16
N PHE A 313 24.35 7.60 -18.22
CA PHE A 313 23.44 6.50 -17.86
C PHE A 313 22.58 6.07 -19.06
N MET A 314 21.96 7.03 -19.76
CA MET A 314 21.10 6.72 -20.90
C MET A 314 21.90 6.13 -22.08
N THR A 315 23.14 6.57 -22.27
CA THR A 315 24.08 5.95 -23.23
C THR A 315 24.35 4.50 -22.88
N TYR A 316 24.70 4.22 -21.62
CA TYR A 316 24.90 2.86 -21.11
C TYR A 316 23.65 1.97 -21.29
N VAL A 317 22.45 2.48 -20.98
CA VAL A 317 21.19 1.75 -21.18
C VAL A 317 20.98 1.37 -22.65
N ASN A 318 21.26 2.30 -23.57
CA ASN A 318 21.08 2.09 -25.01
C ASN A 318 22.10 1.10 -25.57
N GLU A 319 23.39 1.29 -25.27
CA GLU A 319 24.48 0.43 -25.74
C GLU A 319 24.33 -1.02 -25.25
N ARG A 320 23.80 -1.20 -24.03
CA ARG A 320 23.59 -2.52 -23.42
C ARG A 320 22.19 -3.09 -23.66
N ARG A 321 21.32 -2.41 -24.41
CA ARG A 321 19.93 -2.81 -24.71
C ARG A 321 19.05 -3.04 -23.45
N LEU A 322 19.24 -2.21 -22.43
CA LEU A 322 18.60 -2.34 -21.12
C LEU A 322 17.31 -1.52 -20.96
N ARG A 323 16.72 -1.00 -22.05
CA ARG A 323 15.52 -0.15 -21.99
C ARG A 323 14.32 -0.80 -21.28
N HIS A 324 14.21 -2.12 -21.33
CA HIS A 324 13.15 -2.87 -20.65
C HIS A 324 13.21 -2.75 -19.11
N PHE A 325 14.38 -2.45 -18.52
CA PHE A 325 14.48 -2.14 -17.08
C PHE A 325 13.80 -0.81 -16.73
N LEU A 326 13.62 0.11 -17.68
CA LEU A 326 12.99 1.41 -17.42
C LEU A 326 11.46 1.30 -17.23
N ALA A 327 10.85 0.21 -17.69
CA ALA A 327 9.40 0.00 -17.62
C ALA A 327 8.88 -0.15 -16.19
N SER A 328 9.76 -0.51 -15.24
CA SER A 328 9.37 -0.76 -13.86
C SER A 328 10.25 0.06 -12.91
N PRO A 329 9.67 0.89 -12.02
CA PRO A 329 10.46 1.80 -11.18
C PRO A 329 11.49 1.08 -10.31
N TRP A 330 11.18 -0.10 -9.76
CA TRP A 330 12.17 -0.85 -8.98
C TRP A 330 13.37 -1.35 -9.81
N ARG A 331 13.12 -1.81 -11.05
CA ARG A 331 14.17 -2.26 -11.98
C ARG A 331 15.05 -1.10 -12.39
N LEU A 332 14.44 0.03 -12.70
CA LEU A 332 15.12 1.28 -12.97
C LEU A 332 16.03 1.66 -11.79
N THR A 333 15.49 1.70 -10.57
CA THR A 333 16.27 2.04 -9.37
C THR A 333 17.44 1.08 -9.18
N LEU A 334 17.22 -0.23 -9.34
CA LEU A 334 18.30 -1.21 -9.28
C LEU A 334 19.35 -0.93 -10.36
N LEU A 335 18.93 -0.69 -11.60
CA LEU A 335 19.85 -0.48 -12.71
C LEU A 335 20.71 0.78 -12.52
N VAL A 336 20.13 1.87 -12.04
CA VAL A 336 20.88 3.09 -11.67
C VAL A 336 21.89 2.78 -10.57
N ASN A 337 21.48 2.08 -9.51
CA ASN A 337 22.37 1.70 -8.41
C ASN A 337 23.51 0.79 -8.86
N LEU A 338 23.22 -0.16 -9.74
CA LEU A 338 24.21 -1.04 -10.34
C LEU A 338 25.19 -0.22 -11.16
N TRP A 339 24.72 0.54 -12.14
CA TRP A 339 25.57 1.39 -12.96
C TRP A 339 26.42 2.34 -12.14
N MET A 340 25.90 2.92 -11.06
CA MET A 340 26.66 3.81 -10.17
C MET A 340 27.84 3.12 -9.51
N ASN A 341 27.67 1.88 -9.05
CA ASN A 341 28.64 1.21 -8.18
C ASN A 341 29.49 0.14 -8.87
N TYR A 342 28.98 -0.44 -9.95
CA TYR A 342 29.56 -1.57 -10.66
C TYR A 342 29.26 -1.34 -12.15
N GLU A 343 30.26 -1.19 -13.01
CA GLU A 343 30.02 -1.11 -14.46
C GLU A 343 29.67 -2.51 -14.98
N VAL A 344 28.48 -2.99 -14.62
CA VAL A 344 28.05 -4.36 -14.88
C VAL A 344 27.61 -4.58 -16.31
N SER A 345 27.73 -5.81 -16.80
CA SER A 345 27.05 -6.23 -18.02
C SER A 345 25.55 -6.37 -17.76
N GLY A 346 24.74 -6.29 -18.82
CA GLY A 346 23.29 -6.49 -18.72
C GLY A 346 22.90 -7.86 -18.15
N SER A 347 23.65 -8.91 -18.48
CA SER A 347 23.47 -10.26 -17.93
C SER A 347 23.69 -10.34 -16.42
N LEU A 348 24.62 -9.56 -15.86
CA LEU A 348 24.86 -9.56 -14.42
C LEU A 348 23.75 -8.78 -13.68
N CYS A 349 23.12 -7.80 -14.33
CA CYS A 349 21.98 -7.07 -13.75
C CYS A 349 20.78 -7.99 -13.52
N GLU A 350 20.47 -8.88 -14.47
CA GLU A 350 19.41 -9.90 -14.39
C GLU A 350 19.65 -10.90 -13.23
N ILE A 351 20.90 -11.38 -13.08
CA ILE A 351 21.26 -12.30 -12.01
C ILE A 351 21.10 -11.64 -10.63
N ILE A 352 21.55 -10.39 -10.50
CA ILE A 352 21.40 -9.61 -9.26
C ILE A 352 19.91 -9.36 -8.96
N LEU A 353 19.11 -9.06 -9.99
CA LEU A 353 17.67 -8.88 -9.88
C LEU A 353 17.01 -10.12 -9.26
N LEU A 354 17.31 -11.31 -9.81
CA LEU A 354 16.79 -12.58 -9.32
C LEU A 354 17.21 -12.83 -7.87
N ASP A 355 18.49 -12.67 -7.54
CA ASP A 355 19.00 -12.85 -6.17
C ASP A 355 18.24 -11.97 -5.15
N ILE A 356 18.00 -10.70 -5.49
CA ILE A 356 17.24 -9.77 -4.64
C ILE A 356 15.77 -10.21 -4.48
N LEU A 357 15.11 -10.62 -5.57
CA LEU A 357 13.72 -11.09 -5.52
C LEU A 357 13.57 -12.33 -4.61
N PHE A 358 14.47 -13.30 -4.74
CA PHE A 358 14.46 -14.52 -3.92
C PHE A 358 14.74 -14.26 -2.44
N LYS A 359 15.64 -13.32 -2.12
CA LYS A 359 15.91 -12.91 -0.73
C LYS A 359 14.70 -12.22 -0.11
N ASN A 360 14.08 -11.29 -0.83
CA ASN A 360 12.90 -10.54 -0.35
C ASN A 360 11.69 -11.44 -0.12
N ALA A 361 11.47 -12.44 -0.98
CA ALA A 361 10.41 -13.44 -0.80
C ALA A 361 10.53 -14.20 0.53
N ASN A 362 11.76 -14.49 0.96
CA ASN A 362 12.06 -15.22 2.19
C ASN A 362 12.13 -14.33 3.44
N ALA A 363 12.30 -13.01 3.30
CA ALA A 363 12.26 -12.07 4.41
C ALA A 363 10.88 -12.05 5.10
N SER A 364 9.81 -12.40 4.38
CA SER A 364 8.45 -12.62 4.92
C SER A 364 8.38 -13.73 5.99
N LYS A 365 9.38 -14.62 6.08
CA LYS A 365 9.53 -15.65 7.12
C LYS A 365 10.49 -15.26 8.25
N GLY A 366 10.89 -13.98 8.35
CA GLY A 366 11.71 -13.47 9.47
C GLY A 366 13.22 -13.73 9.37
N TYR A 367 13.74 -14.16 8.21
CA TYR A 367 15.15 -14.59 8.09
C TYR A 367 16.18 -13.49 7.79
N PHE A 368 15.76 -12.31 7.34
CA PHE A 368 16.71 -11.24 7.00
C PHE A 368 16.18 -9.88 7.46
N ARG A 369 16.56 -9.49 8.69
CA ARG A 369 16.54 -8.09 9.13
C ARG A 369 17.92 -7.46 9.22
N ASN A 370 19.01 -8.25 9.15
CA ASN A 370 20.37 -7.74 9.35
C ASN A 370 21.29 -8.30 8.27
N GLY A 371 21.62 -7.51 7.24
CA GLY A 371 22.48 -7.97 6.15
C GLY A 371 22.87 -6.90 5.15
N THR A 372 23.49 -5.82 5.61
CA THR A 372 24.09 -4.78 4.78
C THR A 372 25.42 -5.26 4.19
N SER A 373 25.41 -5.97 3.06
CA SER A 373 26.54 -5.94 2.11
C SER A 373 26.32 -6.81 0.88
N PHE A 374 26.86 -6.34 -0.24
CA PHE A 374 27.14 -7.11 -1.45
C PHE A 374 27.99 -8.38 -1.23
N GLN A 375 28.49 -8.66 -0.01
CA GLN A 375 29.20 -9.90 0.31
C GLN A 375 28.32 -11.15 0.17
N CYS A 376 27.01 -11.00 0.00
CA CYS A 376 26.08 -12.12 -0.14
C CYS A 376 25.68 -12.47 -1.59
N LEU A 377 26.40 -11.99 -2.62
CA LEU A 377 26.30 -12.55 -3.99
C LEU A 377 26.70 -14.04 -4.08
N ALA A 378 27.29 -14.57 -3.01
CA ALA A 378 27.64 -15.97 -2.88
C ALA A 378 27.41 -16.46 -1.45
N ASN A 379 26.28 -16.11 -0.81
CA ASN A 379 25.88 -16.88 0.37
C ASN A 379 25.44 -18.27 -0.11
N THR A 380 26.44 -19.13 -0.30
CA THR A 380 26.30 -20.51 -0.76
C THR A 380 25.33 -21.29 0.11
N ARG A 381 25.14 -20.89 1.38
CA ARG A 381 24.15 -21.52 2.27
C ARG A 381 22.71 -21.24 1.83
N PHE A 382 22.40 -20.00 1.45
CA PHE A 382 21.07 -19.61 0.96
C PHE A 382 20.77 -20.26 -0.39
N ILE A 383 21.71 -20.16 -1.35
CA ILE A 383 21.56 -20.79 -2.66
C ILE A 383 21.39 -22.31 -2.50
N LYS A 384 22.18 -22.96 -1.64
CA LYS A 384 22.02 -24.40 -1.34
C LYS A 384 20.66 -24.75 -0.71
N GLN A 385 20.10 -23.89 0.15
CA GLN A 385 18.79 -24.12 0.74
C GLN A 385 17.65 -23.98 -0.27
N GLN A 386 17.82 -23.13 -1.29
CA GLN A 386 16.80 -22.85 -2.31
C GLN A 386 17.09 -23.55 -3.65
N ILE A 387 18.12 -24.41 -3.71
CA ILE A 387 18.61 -24.98 -4.97
C ILE A 387 17.52 -25.77 -5.70
N GLY A 388 16.67 -26.49 -4.96
CA GLY A 388 15.55 -27.21 -5.56
C GLY A 388 14.51 -26.31 -6.23
N ILE A 389 14.34 -25.06 -5.76
CA ILE A 389 13.47 -24.08 -6.43
C ILE A 389 14.17 -23.53 -7.67
N PHE A 390 15.46 -23.18 -7.57
CA PHE A 390 16.23 -22.69 -8.73
C PHE A 390 16.32 -23.75 -9.84
N ASP A 391 16.57 -25.01 -9.50
CA ASP A 391 16.62 -26.12 -10.45
C ASP A 391 15.26 -26.33 -11.12
N ALA A 392 14.17 -26.35 -10.35
CA ALA A 392 12.82 -26.47 -10.88
C ALA A 392 12.47 -25.31 -11.83
N LEU A 393 12.84 -24.09 -11.45
CA LEU A 393 12.55 -22.88 -12.23
C LEU A 393 13.41 -22.82 -13.50
N ALA A 394 14.69 -23.20 -13.41
CA ALA A 394 15.59 -23.29 -14.56
C ALA A 394 15.13 -24.38 -15.54
N ASN A 395 14.71 -25.54 -15.03
CA ASN A 395 14.18 -26.63 -15.85
C ASN A 395 12.88 -26.23 -16.54
N ALA A 396 11.97 -25.55 -15.84
CA ALA A 396 10.75 -25.02 -16.43
C ALA A 396 11.06 -23.96 -17.49
N ALA A 397 11.91 -22.98 -17.18
CA ALA A 397 12.30 -21.93 -18.12
C ALA A 397 12.96 -22.50 -19.37
N PHE A 398 13.93 -23.41 -19.21
CA PHE A 398 14.62 -24.03 -20.32
C PHE A 398 13.65 -24.90 -21.14
N SER A 399 12.98 -25.85 -20.51
CA SER A 399 12.15 -26.82 -21.23
C SER A 399 10.98 -26.13 -21.93
N LEU A 400 10.28 -25.22 -21.27
CA LEU A 400 9.08 -24.59 -21.82
C LEU A 400 9.41 -23.53 -22.88
N THR A 401 10.51 -22.78 -22.74
CA THR A 401 10.91 -21.77 -23.74
C THR A 401 11.46 -22.41 -25.01
N PHE A 402 12.09 -23.59 -24.92
CA PHE A 402 12.64 -24.30 -26.08
C PHE A 402 11.63 -25.26 -26.74
N SER A 403 10.65 -25.79 -26.00
CA SER A 403 9.65 -26.72 -26.54
C SER A 403 8.42 -26.03 -27.12
N SER A 404 8.02 -24.88 -26.56
CA SER A 404 6.96 -24.07 -27.14
C SER A 404 7.55 -23.22 -28.27
N ASN A 405 6.81 -23.00 -29.35
CA ASN A 405 7.22 -22.16 -30.50
C ASN A 405 7.38 -20.67 -30.10
N LYS A 406 8.37 -20.34 -29.25
CA LYS A 406 8.64 -19.00 -28.70
C LYS A 406 7.53 -18.43 -27.80
N CYS A 407 6.72 -19.27 -27.17
CA CYS A 407 5.68 -18.80 -26.25
C CYS A 407 6.27 -18.66 -24.84
N ILE A 408 6.33 -17.43 -24.33
CA ILE A 408 6.84 -17.12 -22.97
C ILE A 408 5.67 -17.13 -21.94
N ALA A 409 4.55 -17.72 -22.34
CA ALA A 409 3.35 -17.89 -21.53
C ALA A 409 3.08 -19.39 -21.39
N PHE A 410 2.86 -19.82 -20.15
CA PHE A 410 2.76 -21.22 -19.74
C PHE A 410 1.46 -21.43 -18.96
N THR A 411 0.88 -22.61 -19.05
CA THR A 411 -0.24 -23.01 -18.19
C THR A 411 0.28 -23.49 -16.83
N GLU A 412 -0.58 -23.48 -15.81
CA GLU A 412 -0.25 -24.04 -14.50
C GLU A 412 0.20 -25.50 -14.61
N ARG A 413 -0.49 -26.29 -15.44
CA ARG A 413 -0.17 -27.70 -15.69
C ARG A 413 1.22 -27.90 -16.28
N GLU A 414 1.65 -27.02 -17.17
CA GLU A 414 2.99 -27.07 -17.76
C GLU A 414 4.07 -26.78 -16.71
N LEU A 415 3.84 -25.81 -15.82
CA LEU A 415 4.78 -25.49 -14.74
C LEU A 415 4.84 -26.60 -13.68
N LEU A 416 3.69 -27.19 -13.32
CA LEU A 416 3.61 -28.26 -12.32
C LEU A 416 4.31 -29.57 -12.75
N ASN A 417 4.67 -29.71 -14.03
CA ASN A 417 5.54 -30.80 -14.48
C ASN A 417 6.99 -30.66 -13.98
N TYR A 418 7.41 -29.46 -13.59
CA TYR A 418 8.78 -29.14 -13.20
C TYR A 418 8.90 -28.66 -11.74
N MET A 419 7.83 -28.13 -11.16
CA MET A 419 7.83 -27.59 -9.80
C MET A 419 6.58 -28.02 -9.02
N THR A 420 6.69 -28.11 -7.70
CA THR A 420 5.53 -28.38 -6.85
C THR A 420 4.64 -27.14 -6.70
N GLU A 421 3.39 -27.33 -6.27
CA GLU A 421 2.47 -26.20 -5.98
C GLU A 421 3.08 -25.21 -4.98
N VAL A 422 3.79 -25.70 -3.96
CA VAL A 422 4.48 -24.86 -2.97
C VAL A 422 5.58 -24.03 -3.60
N GLN A 423 6.32 -24.60 -4.55
CA GLN A 423 7.36 -23.88 -5.29
C GLN A 423 6.76 -22.85 -6.25
N LEU A 424 5.67 -23.19 -6.94
CA LEU A 424 4.96 -22.28 -7.83
C LEU A 424 4.41 -21.06 -7.08
N ASP A 425 3.71 -21.29 -5.97
CA ASP A 425 3.19 -20.25 -5.06
C ASP A 425 4.33 -19.39 -4.49
N PHE A 426 5.45 -20.00 -4.11
CA PHE A 426 6.64 -19.25 -3.70
C PHE A 426 7.17 -18.33 -4.82
N CYS A 427 7.21 -18.80 -6.07
CA CYS A 427 7.68 -18.02 -7.22
C CYS A 427 6.71 -16.89 -7.62
N LEU A 428 5.40 -17.10 -7.44
CA LEU A 428 4.40 -16.04 -7.59
C LEU A 428 4.54 -14.98 -6.51
N ARG A 429 4.77 -15.37 -5.24
CA ARG A 429 4.98 -14.43 -4.13
C ARG A 429 6.29 -13.66 -4.29
N SER A 430 7.37 -14.33 -4.70
CA SER A 430 8.67 -13.69 -4.95
C SER A 430 8.61 -12.68 -6.10
N GLY A 431 7.64 -12.84 -7.01
CA GLY A 431 7.51 -11.99 -8.20
C GLY A 431 8.46 -12.38 -9.33
N VAL A 432 9.04 -13.58 -9.28
CA VAL A 432 9.82 -14.18 -10.37
C VAL A 432 8.87 -14.70 -11.46
N LEU A 433 7.73 -15.25 -11.04
CA LEU A 433 6.62 -15.60 -11.92
C LEU A 433 5.47 -14.60 -11.76
N THR A 434 4.78 -14.36 -12.86
CA THR A 434 3.56 -13.56 -12.95
C THR A 434 2.46 -14.46 -13.49
N LYS A 435 1.27 -14.39 -12.90
CA LYS A 435 0.07 -15.09 -13.38
C LYS A 435 -0.85 -14.03 -13.98
N ARG A 436 -1.08 -14.13 -15.28
CA ARG A 436 -1.98 -13.29 -16.08
C ARG A 436 -3.18 -14.13 -16.46
N TYR A 437 -4.34 -13.50 -16.49
CA TYR A 437 -5.55 -14.12 -16.99
C TYR A 437 -5.78 -13.60 -18.41
N SER A 438 -6.20 -14.49 -19.30
CA SER A 438 -6.76 -14.06 -20.57
C SER A 438 -8.02 -13.21 -20.32
N SER A 439 -8.63 -12.73 -21.39
CA SER A 439 -9.92 -12.04 -21.35
C SER A 439 -11.05 -12.85 -20.70
N THR A 440 -10.87 -14.08 -20.24
CA THR A 440 -11.88 -14.83 -19.50
C THR A 440 -11.29 -15.14 -18.12
N MET A 441 -11.81 -14.53 -17.05
CA MET A 441 -11.35 -14.75 -15.66
C MET A 441 -11.73 -16.14 -15.13
N THR A 442 -11.28 -17.20 -15.81
CA THR A 442 -11.37 -18.58 -15.33
C THR A 442 -9.96 -19.07 -15.00
N ASP A 443 -9.81 -19.86 -13.93
CA ASP A 443 -8.53 -20.48 -13.59
C ASP A 443 -8.00 -21.39 -14.70
N GLN A 444 -8.88 -21.86 -15.59
CA GLN A 444 -8.51 -22.71 -16.72
C GLN A 444 -7.73 -21.97 -17.82
N ASP A 445 -7.84 -20.64 -17.88
CA ASP A 445 -7.18 -19.79 -18.88
C ASP A 445 -6.01 -18.96 -18.32
N ALA A 446 -5.57 -19.26 -17.09
CA ALA A 446 -4.46 -18.57 -16.47
C ALA A 446 -3.13 -18.89 -17.19
N GLN A 447 -2.49 -17.84 -17.70
CA GLN A 447 -1.16 -17.89 -18.29
C GLN A 447 -0.13 -17.33 -17.32
N PHE A 448 0.89 -18.11 -17.08
CA PHE A 448 2.04 -17.77 -16.27
C PHE A 448 3.16 -17.33 -17.20
N SER A 449 3.84 -16.25 -16.82
CA SER A 449 5.04 -15.79 -17.51
C SER A 449 6.10 -15.44 -16.48
N PHE A 450 7.36 -15.61 -16.86
CA PHE A 450 8.44 -14.98 -16.10
C PHE A 450 8.24 -13.47 -16.11
N VAL A 451 8.68 -12.82 -15.04
CA VAL A 451 8.47 -11.38 -14.84
C VAL A 451 9.08 -10.52 -15.97
N HIS A 452 10.01 -11.09 -16.73
CA HIS A 452 10.55 -10.57 -17.98
C HIS A 452 11.08 -11.73 -18.84
#